data_AF-A0A954N3C4-F1
#
_entry.id   AF-A0A954N3C4-F1
#
_cell.length_a   1.000
_cell.length_b   1.000
_cell.length_c   1.000
_cell.angle_alpha   90.00
_cell.angle_beta   90.00
_cell.angle_gamma   90.00
#
_symmetry.space_group_name_H-M   'P 1'
#
loop_
_entity.id
_entity.type
_entity.pdbx_description
1 polymer ?
#
loop_
_entity_poly.entity_id
_entity_poly.type
_entity_poly.pdbx_seq_one_letter_code
_entity_poly.pdbx_strand_id
1 'polypeptide(L)'
;MIYEPSTTAVVMFLVFVGGTIGLSFWLGSRAKSSQGYFAAHGQIPWFVNGVAFAGDYLSAASFLGICGMIAFYGYDGFLYSIGYLAGWIVALFVIAEPMKRLGKFTFADALNSRFQSRGIQLAAGLSTLAVSIFYLIPQMVGAGVLVQPLLGFDHWVGVVLVGTVVILIVVTAGMVSTTWVQFIKGSLLVVFSFILTI
;
A
#
# COMPACT_ATOMS: atom_id res chain seq x y z
N MET A 1 6.33 -30.64 0.81
CA MET A 1 5.58 -29.39 1.01
C MET A 1 4.31 -29.73 1.78
N ILE A 2 3.98 -29.02 2.86
CA ILE A 2 2.85 -29.33 3.77
C ILE A 2 1.52 -28.70 3.27
N TYR A 3 1.57 -27.98 2.14
CA TYR A 3 0.41 -27.28 1.59
C TYR A 3 0.00 -27.93 0.28
N GLU A 4 -1.24 -28.42 0.20
CA GLU A 4 -1.87 -28.78 -1.07
C GLU A 4 -2.61 -27.55 -1.61
N PRO A 5 -2.12 -26.94 -2.70
CA PRO A 5 -2.73 -25.73 -3.23
C PRO A 5 -4.12 -26.03 -3.80
N SER A 6 -5.14 -25.35 -3.26
CA SER A 6 -6.50 -25.44 -3.78
C SER A 6 -6.58 -24.78 -5.16
N THR A 7 -6.95 -25.55 -6.19
CA THR A 7 -7.11 -25.04 -7.55
C THR A 7 -8.04 -23.82 -7.60
N THR A 8 -9.11 -23.83 -6.80
CA THR A 8 -10.04 -22.69 -6.70
C THR A 8 -9.36 -21.44 -6.16
N ALA A 9 -8.56 -21.56 -5.09
CA ALA A 9 -7.85 -20.43 -4.50
C ALA A 9 -6.80 -19.86 -5.46
N VAL A 10 -6.08 -20.72 -6.18
CA VAL A 10 -5.10 -20.31 -7.21
C VAL A 10 -5.79 -19.57 -8.35
N VAL A 11 -6.91 -20.07 -8.86
CA VAL A 11 -7.67 -19.42 -9.93
C VAL A 11 -8.19 -18.05 -9.47
N MET A 12 -8.77 -17.95 -8.27
CA MET A 12 -9.22 -16.67 -7.72
C MET A 12 -8.08 -15.66 -7.58
N PHE A 13 -6.92 -16.12 -7.09
CA PHE A 13 -5.72 -15.28 -6.99
C PHE A 13 -5.26 -14.79 -8.37
N LEU A 14 -5.15 -15.67 -9.36
CA LEU A 14 -4.71 -15.29 -10.71
C LEU A 14 -5.70 -14.35 -11.39
N VAL A 15 -7.01 -14.57 -11.24
CA VAL A 15 -8.05 -13.66 -11.76
C VAL A 15 -7.93 -12.29 -11.10
N PHE A 16 -7.73 -12.24 -9.78
CA PHE A 16 -7.57 -10.99 -9.05
C PHE A 16 -6.29 -10.23 -9.45
N VAL A 17 -5.15 -10.92 -9.49
CA VAL A 17 -3.86 -10.35 -9.90
C VAL A 17 -3.92 -9.90 -11.35
N GLY A 18 -4.42 -10.73 -12.26
CA GLY A 18 -4.57 -10.40 -13.67
C GLY A 18 -5.52 -9.22 -13.90
N GLY A 19 -6.65 -9.18 -13.18
CA GLY A 19 -7.60 -8.08 -13.21
C GLY A 19 -7.00 -6.76 -12.70
N THR A 20 -6.27 -6.80 -11.60
CA THR A 20 -5.60 -5.60 -11.05
C THR A 20 -4.49 -5.09 -11.97
N ILE A 21 -3.68 -5.98 -12.55
CA ILE A 21 -2.67 -5.63 -13.56
C ILE A 21 -3.34 -5.02 -14.80
N GLY A 22 -4.37 -5.67 -15.34
CA GLY A 22 -5.08 -5.19 -16.54
C GLY A 22 -5.72 -3.83 -16.34
N LEU A 23 -6.41 -3.63 -15.20
CA LEU A 23 -6.98 -2.34 -14.82
C LEU A 23 -5.88 -1.29 -14.68
N SER A 24 -4.76 -1.66 -14.07
CA SER A 24 -3.65 -0.75 -13.83
C SER A 24 -3.02 -0.24 -15.12
N PHE A 25 -2.75 -1.12 -16.08
CA PHE A 25 -2.25 -0.73 -17.40
C PHE A 25 -3.26 0.11 -18.18
N TRP A 26 -4.54 -0.25 -18.14
CA TRP A 26 -5.60 0.47 -18.84
C TRP A 26 -5.77 1.90 -18.31
N LEU A 27 -5.77 2.11 -17.00
CA LEU A 27 -5.82 3.43 -16.38
C LEU A 27 -4.49 4.19 -16.51
N GLY A 28 -3.36 3.49 -16.34
CA GLY A 28 -2.01 4.06 -16.38
C GLY A 28 -1.65 4.64 -17.75
N SER A 29 -2.05 3.97 -18.83
CA SER A 29 -1.83 4.44 -20.21
C SER A 29 -2.50 5.80 -20.55
N ARG A 30 -3.41 6.27 -19.69
CA ARG A 30 -4.13 7.55 -19.85
C ARG A 30 -3.41 8.73 -19.20
N ALA A 31 -2.43 8.50 -18.31
CA ALA A 31 -1.69 9.55 -17.62
C ALA A 31 -0.47 10.01 -18.43
N LYS A 32 -0.60 11.10 -19.21
CA LYS A 32 0.48 11.63 -20.08
C LYS A 32 1.23 12.84 -19.51
N SER A 33 0.95 13.27 -18.27
CA SER A 33 1.56 14.46 -17.66
C SER A 33 1.93 14.21 -16.19
N SER A 34 2.88 14.97 -15.65
CA SER A 34 3.32 14.87 -14.25
C SER A 34 2.18 15.13 -13.26
N GLN A 35 1.26 16.04 -13.57
CA GLN A 35 0.03 16.24 -12.78
C GLN A 35 -0.92 15.04 -12.87
N GLY A 36 -1.02 14.39 -14.04
CA GLY A 36 -1.79 13.16 -14.19
C GLY A 36 -1.17 11.99 -13.44
N TYR A 37 0.17 11.94 -13.40
CA TYR A 37 0.93 10.89 -12.72
C TYR A 37 0.92 11.06 -11.19
N PHE A 38 1.10 12.26 -10.66
CA PHE A 38 1.25 12.53 -9.21
C PHE A 38 0.03 13.12 -8.52
N ALA A 39 -0.99 13.59 -9.25
CA ALA A 39 -2.17 14.20 -8.63
C ALA A 39 -3.48 13.81 -9.30
N ALA A 40 -3.45 12.89 -10.27
CA ALA A 40 -4.63 12.42 -10.98
C ALA A 40 -5.53 13.57 -11.52
N HIS A 41 -4.93 14.72 -11.86
CA HIS A 41 -5.64 15.95 -12.23
C HIS A 41 -6.69 16.45 -11.20
N GLY A 42 -6.67 15.97 -9.95
CA GLY A 42 -7.69 16.26 -8.94
C GLY A 42 -9.06 15.63 -9.23
N GLN A 43 -9.15 14.67 -10.16
CA GLN A 43 -10.42 14.11 -10.64
C GLN A 43 -10.93 12.93 -9.82
N ILE A 44 -10.18 12.46 -8.82
CA ILE A 44 -10.58 11.32 -8.00
C ILE A 44 -11.62 11.77 -6.98
N PRO A 45 -12.80 11.12 -6.90
CA PRO A 45 -13.79 11.41 -5.87
C PRO A 45 -13.20 11.22 -4.47
N TRP A 46 -13.54 12.12 -3.54
CA TRP A 46 -13.01 12.09 -2.17
C TRP A 46 -13.24 10.73 -1.48
N PHE A 47 -14.38 10.10 -1.74
CA PHE A 47 -14.73 8.80 -1.17
C PHE A 47 -13.82 7.68 -1.69
N VAL A 48 -13.57 7.66 -2.99
CA VAL A 48 -12.67 6.68 -3.63
C VAL A 48 -11.27 6.85 -3.08
N ASN A 49 -10.79 8.09 -2.99
CA ASN A 49 -9.47 8.38 -2.44
C ASN A 49 -9.37 8.03 -0.94
N GLY A 50 -10.43 8.28 -0.16
CA GLY A 50 -10.49 7.95 1.26
C GLY A 50 -10.43 6.44 1.53
N VAL A 51 -11.23 5.65 0.80
CA VAL A 51 -11.22 4.18 0.92
C VAL A 51 -9.91 3.60 0.39
N ALA A 52 -9.36 4.14 -0.70
CA ALA A 52 -8.04 3.74 -1.20
C ALA A 52 -6.94 3.97 -0.15
N PHE A 53 -6.93 5.14 0.49
CA PHE A 53 -5.95 5.48 1.53
C PHE A 53 -6.12 4.63 2.79
N ALA A 54 -7.37 4.36 3.19
CA ALA A 54 -7.65 3.43 4.28
C ALA A 54 -7.20 2.00 3.94
N GLY A 55 -7.41 1.54 2.71
CA GLY A 55 -6.94 0.24 2.22
C GLY A 55 -5.41 0.11 2.26
N ASP A 56 -4.69 1.16 1.83
CA ASP A 56 -3.22 1.21 1.92
C ASP A 56 -2.74 1.18 3.37
N TYR A 57 -3.47 1.85 4.26
CA TYR A 57 -3.17 1.88 5.68
C TYR A 57 -3.38 0.51 6.36
N LEU A 58 -4.36 -0.28 5.90
CA LEU A 58 -4.65 -1.64 6.37
C LEU A 58 -3.72 -2.71 5.76
N SER A 59 -2.52 -2.32 5.30
CA SER A 59 -1.49 -3.18 4.70
C SER A 59 -1.23 -4.52 5.42
N ALA A 60 -0.42 -5.39 4.80
CA ALA A 60 -0.01 -6.67 5.40
C ALA A 60 0.50 -6.54 6.84
N ALA A 61 1.21 -5.46 7.17
CA ALA A 61 1.66 -5.21 8.54
C ALA A 61 0.49 -4.99 9.52
N SER A 62 -0.54 -4.26 9.09
CA SER A 62 -1.74 -3.99 9.88
C SER A 62 -2.57 -5.25 10.03
N PHE A 63 -2.86 -5.95 8.93
CA PHE A 63 -3.69 -7.16 8.97
C PHE A 63 -2.97 -8.33 9.65
N LEU A 64 -1.83 -8.79 9.12
CA LEU A 64 -1.12 -9.94 9.69
C LEU A 64 -0.46 -9.61 11.03
N GLY A 65 0.11 -8.41 11.17
CA GLY A 65 0.83 -8.01 12.37
C GLY A 65 -0.07 -7.78 13.57
N ILE A 66 -1.15 -7.00 13.43
CA ILE A 66 -2.10 -6.77 14.54
C ILE A 66 -2.86 -8.05 14.87
N CYS A 67 -3.38 -8.79 13.89
CA CYS A 67 -4.04 -10.07 14.17
C CYS A 67 -3.09 -11.06 14.85
N GLY A 68 -1.83 -11.13 14.41
CA GLY A 68 -0.80 -11.96 15.05
C GLY A 68 -0.52 -11.51 16.49
N MET A 69 -0.36 -10.21 16.74
CA MET A 69 -0.16 -9.69 18.10
C MET A 69 -1.36 -9.98 19.00
N ILE A 70 -2.59 -9.84 18.52
CA ILE A 70 -3.79 -10.20 19.28
C ILE A 70 -3.82 -11.71 19.56
N ALA A 71 -3.45 -12.54 18.58
CA ALA A 71 -3.42 -14.00 18.76
C ALA A 71 -2.41 -14.46 19.83
N PHE A 72 -1.24 -13.81 19.93
CA PHE A 72 -0.20 -14.18 20.89
C PHE A 72 -0.30 -13.47 22.24
N TYR A 73 -0.76 -12.21 22.26
CA TYR A 73 -0.74 -11.35 23.45
C TYR A 73 -2.14 -10.89 23.90
N GLY A 74 -3.20 -11.35 23.24
CA GLY A 74 -4.58 -11.05 23.62
C GLY A 74 -4.90 -9.54 23.57
N TYR A 75 -5.52 -9.05 24.64
CA TYR A 75 -5.96 -7.65 24.74
C TYR A 75 -4.79 -6.65 24.66
N ASP A 76 -3.61 -7.00 25.17
CA ASP A 76 -2.44 -6.12 25.12
C ASP A 76 -1.97 -5.91 23.66
N GLY A 77 -2.11 -6.94 22.82
CA GLY A 77 -1.86 -6.85 21.38
C GLY A 77 -2.85 -5.92 20.67
N PHE A 78 -4.10 -5.85 21.14
CA PHE A 78 -5.11 -4.95 20.59
C PHE A 78 -4.78 -3.48 20.85
N LEU A 79 -4.18 -3.14 22.00
CA LEU A 79 -3.81 -1.75 22.33
C LEU A 79 -2.86 -1.13 21.29
N TYR A 80 -2.03 -1.93 20.63
CA TYR A 80 -1.17 -1.46 19.54
C TYR A 80 -1.95 -0.96 18.32
N SER A 81 -3.15 -1.49 18.06
CA SER A 81 -4.01 -1.05 16.95
C SER A 81 -4.51 0.39 17.14
N ILE A 82 -4.76 0.79 18.39
CA ILE A 82 -5.19 2.15 18.74
C ILE A 82 -4.06 3.14 18.45
N GLY A 83 -2.83 2.81 18.87
CA GLY A 83 -1.65 3.64 18.61
C GLY A 83 -1.39 3.81 17.12
N TYR A 84 -1.56 2.73 16.35
CA TYR A 84 -1.51 2.79 14.89
C TYR A 84 -2.52 3.83 14.39
N LEU A 85 -3.83 3.61 14.62
CA LEU A 85 -4.90 4.48 14.14
C LEU A 85 -4.73 5.95 14.57
N ALA A 86 -4.33 6.19 15.81
CA ALA A 86 -4.09 7.54 16.33
C ALA A 86 -2.97 8.27 15.56
N GLY A 87 -1.87 7.56 15.27
CA GLY A 87 -0.77 8.12 14.48
C GLY A 87 -1.20 8.53 13.07
N TRP A 88 -2.10 7.77 12.45
CA TRP A 88 -2.67 8.11 11.14
C TRP A 88 -3.54 9.36 11.16
N ILE A 89 -4.40 9.50 12.19
CA ILE A 89 -5.22 10.69 12.38
C ILE A 89 -4.35 11.94 12.53
N VAL A 90 -3.27 11.85 13.32
CA VAL A 90 -2.32 12.95 13.50
C VAL A 90 -1.64 13.29 12.17
N ALA A 91 -1.16 12.30 11.42
CA ALA A 91 -0.54 12.54 10.12
C ALA A 91 -1.52 13.20 9.13
N LEU A 92 -2.77 12.76 9.09
CA LEU A 92 -3.82 13.34 8.24
C LEU A 92 -4.10 14.81 8.58
N PHE A 93 -4.33 15.14 9.85
CA PHE A 93 -4.69 16.51 10.21
C PHE A 93 -3.50 17.46 10.27
N VAL A 94 -2.35 17.01 10.77
CA VAL A 94 -1.19 17.88 11.01
C VAL A 94 -0.32 18.01 9.76
N ILE A 95 -0.14 16.93 8.98
CA ILE A 95 0.80 16.93 7.85
C ILE A 95 0.09 17.16 6.51
N ALA A 96 -1.08 16.55 6.28
CA ALA A 96 -1.70 16.61 4.96
C ALA A 96 -2.13 18.02 4.56
N GLU A 97 -2.63 18.84 5.51
CA GLU A 97 -3.10 20.20 5.21
C GLU A 97 -1.96 21.15 4.81
N PRO A 98 -0.84 21.28 5.56
CA PRO A 98 0.31 22.07 5.11
C PRO A 98 0.85 21.62 3.74
N MET A 99 0.92 20.31 3.50
CA MET A 99 1.38 19.76 2.23
C MET A 99 0.46 20.15 1.07
N LYS A 100 -0.86 20.08 1.28
CA LYS A 100 -1.86 20.49 0.28
C LYS A 100 -1.77 21.99 -0.03
N ARG A 101 -1.57 22.84 0.99
CA ARG A 101 -1.44 24.29 0.81
C ARG A 101 -0.18 24.69 0.03
N LEU A 102 0.93 23.94 0.18
CA LEU A 102 2.18 24.19 -0.54
C LEU A 102 2.14 23.82 -2.03
N GLY A 103 1.19 22.98 -2.45
CA GLY A 103 1.03 22.58 -3.85
C GLY A 103 2.22 21.82 -4.45
N LYS A 104 3.07 21.22 -3.61
CA LYS A 104 4.23 20.40 -4.02
C LYS A 104 3.88 18.92 -3.97
N PHE A 105 4.51 18.14 -4.84
CA PHE A 105 4.23 16.70 -4.98
C PHE A 105 5.04 15.82 -4.03
N THR A 106 6.19 16.29 -3.53
CA THR A 106 7.06 15.52 -2.63
C THR A 106 7.37 16.27 -1.34
N PHE A 107 7.64 15.53 -0.26
CA PHE A 107 8.06 16.10 1.02
C PHE A 107 9.39 16.84 0.92
N ALA A 108 10.33 16.31 0.14
CA ALA A 108 11.61 16.97 -0.13
C ALA A 108 11.44 18.32 -0.85
N ASP A 109 10.52 18.39 -1.82
CA ASP A 109 10.22 19.66 -2.51
C ASP A 109 9.51 20.66 -1.59
N ALA A 110 8.66 20.19 -0.69
CA ALA A 110 8.02 21.03 0.32
C ALA A 110 9.08 21.66 1.24
N LEU A 111 10.03 20.87 1.76
CA LEU A 111 11.14 21.39 2.56
C LEU A 111 12.04 22.33 1.76
N ASN A 112 12.39 21.97 0.53
CA ASN A 112 13.24 22.81 -0.32
C ASN A 112 12.56 24.15 -0.62
N SER A 113 11.24 24.19 -0.80
CA SER A 113 10.50 25.44 -1.05
C SER A 113 10.65 26.45 0.09
N ARG A 114 10.79 25.98 1.33
CA ARG A 114 10.94 26.81 2.53
C ARG A 114 12.40 27.14 2.86
N PHE A 115 13.30 26.18 2.72
CA PHE A 115 14.68 26.31 3.20
C PHE A 115 15.73 26.53 2.09
N GLN A 116 15.39 26.26 0.82
CA GLN A 116 16.24 26.48 -0.35
C GLN A 116 17.66 25.90 -0.22
N SER A 117 17.79 24.73 0.43
CA SER A 117 19.07 24.12 0.77
C SER A 117 19.19 22.71 0.20
N ARG A 118 20.24 22.49 -0.61
CA ARG A 118 20.60 21.16 -1.15
C ARG A 118 20.87 20.14 -0.05
N GLY A 119 21.43 20.56 1.09
CA GLY A 119 21.70 19.68 2.22
C GLY A 119 20.42 19.13 2.85
N ILE A 120 19.39 19.97 3.01
CA ILE A 120 18.09 19.56 3.56
C ILE A 120 17.36 18.63 2.58
N GLN A 121 17.44 18.92 1.28
CA GLN A 121 16.85 18.06 0.26
C GLN A 121 17.48 16.66 0.24
N LEU A 122 18.81 16.58 0.34
CA LEU A 122 19.52 15.30 0.44
C LEU A 122 19.17 14.54 1.71
N ALA A 123 19.14 15.22 2.87
CA ALA A 123 18.76 14.60 4.13
C ALA A 123 17.32 14.06 4.10
N ALA A 124 16.38 14.83 3.54
CA ALA A 124 14.99 14.40 3.37
C ALA A 124 14.85 13.23 2.39
N GLY A 125 15.61 13.22 1.30
CA GLY A 125 15.64 12.11 0.35
C GLY A 125 16.19 10.83 0.98
N LEU A 126 17.32 10.92 1.69
CA LEU A 126 17.93 9.78 2.37
C LEU A 126 17.04 9.24 3.49
N SER A 127 16.42 10.11 4.30
CA SER A 127 15.50 9.67 5.35
C SER A 127 14.27 8.97 4.75
N THR A 128 13.72 9.49 3.66
CA THR A 128 12.60 8.86 2.95
C THR A 128 12.98 7.47 2.44
N LEU A 129 14.16 7.32 1.82
CA LEU A 129 14.65 6.02 1.35
C LEU A 129 14.87 5.04 2.50
N ALA A 130 15.53 5.48 3.58
CA ALA A 130 15.79 4.64 4.74
C ALA A 130 14.49 4.11 5.36
N VAL A 131 13.52 5.00 5.64
CA VAL A 131 12.22 4.62 6.20
C VAL A 131 11.47 3.70 5.23
N SER A 132 11.49 3.98 3.93
CA SER A 132 10.82 3.14 2.93
C SER A 132 11.40 1.73 2.88
N ILE A 133 12.73 1.55 2.96
CA ILE A 133 13.37 0.24 2.96
C ILE A 133 12.91 -0.58 4.17
N PHE A 134 12.98 0.00 5.37
CA PHE A 134 12.53 -0.69 6.59
C PHE A 134 11.04 -1.02 6.54
N TYR A 135 10.23 -0.14 5.94
CA TYR A 135 8.81 -0.37 5.79
C TYR A 135 8.46 -1.47 4.77
N LEU A 136 9.28 -1.63 3.72
CA LEU A 136 9.07 -2.67 2.70
C LEU A 136 9.43 -4.07 3.19
N ILE A 137 10.36 -4.22 4.15
CA ILE A 137 10.80 -5.54 4.63
C ILE A 137 9.61 -6.39 5.14
N PRO A 138 8.79 -5.93 6.10
CA PRO A 138 7.64 -6.70 6.57
C PRO A 138 6.60 -7.00 5.47
N GLN A 139 6.44 -6.11 4.49
CA GLN A 139 5.50 -6.33 3.38
C GLN A 139 5.98 -7.47 2.48
N MET A 140 7.28 -7.52 2.19
CA MET A 140 7.86 -8.60 1.40
C MET A 140 7.83 -9.93 2.16
N VAL A 141 8.09 -9.92 3.47
CA VAL A 141 7.92 -11.10 4.34
C VAL A 141 6.47 -11.58 4.30
N GLY A 142 5.49 -10.66 4.44
CA GLY A 142 4.07 -10.98 4.33
C GLY A 142 3.71 -11.60 2.98
N ALA A 143 4.23 -11.06 1.88
CA ALA A 143 4.04 -11.62 0.55
C ALA A 143 4.57 -13.06 0.43
N GLY A 144 5.79 -13.32 0.90
CA GLY A 144 6.38 -14.66 0.87
C GLY A 144 5.62 -15.67 1.73
N VAL A 145 5.21 -15.28 2.95
CA VAL A 145 4.44 -16.14 3.87
C VAL A 145 3.05 -16.47 3.31
N LEU A 146 2.40 -15.54 2.60
CA LEU A 146 1.09 -15.77 2.00
C LEU A 146 1.14 -16.61 0.71
N VAL A 147 2.22 -16.50 -0.07
CA VAL A 147 2.36 -17.27 -1.32
C VAL A 147 2.65 -18.75 -1.06
N GLN A 148 3.40 -19.09 -0.02
CA GLN A 148 3.72 -20.48 0.34
C GLN A 148 2.50 -21.40 0.45
N PRO A 149 1.47 -21.08 1.27
CA PRO A 149 0.28 -21.92 1.37
C PRO A 149 -0.63 -21.82 0.15
N LEU A 150 -0.56 -20.71 -0.61
CA LEU A 150 -1.45 -20.47 -1.74
C LEU A 150 -1.01 -21.19 -3.02
N LEU A 151 0.27 -21.12 -3.35
CA LEU A 151 0.84 -21.64 -4.60
C LEU A 151 1.76 -22.86 -4.37
N GLY A 152 2.11 -23.16 -3.12
CA GLY A 152 3.05 -24.24 -2.78
C GLY A 152 4.52 -23.91 -3.06
N PHE A 153 4.84 -22.70 -3.54
CA PHE A 153 6.23 -22.31 -3.79
C PHE A 153 7.00 -22.01 -2.51
N ASP A 154 8.33 -22.09 -2.57
CA ASP A 154 9.19 -21.67 -1.47
C ASP A 154 9.05 -20.17 -1.18
N HIS A 155 9.35 -19.77 0.07
CA HIS A 155 9.20 -18.39 0.54
C HIS A 155 9.87 -17.36 -0.38
N TRP A 156 11.12 -17.62 -0.77
CA TRP A 156 11.91 -16.71 -1.59
C TRP A 156 11.30 -16.51 -2.99
N VAL A 157 10.67 -17.55 -3.55
CA VAL A 157 9.97 -17.46 -4.84
C VAL A 157 8.77 -16.53 -4.71
N GLY A 158 8.01 -16.65 -3.63
CA GLY A 158 6.88 -15.77 -3.34
C GLY A 158 7.29 -14.30 -3.20
N VAL A 159 8.39 -14.03 -2.50
CA VAL A 159 8.97 -12.69 -2.36
C VAL A 159 9.33 -12.11 -3.74
N VAL A 160 10.07 -12.86 -4.56
CA VAL A 160 10.50 -12.40 -5.89
C VAL A 160 9.30 -12.19 -6.81
N LEU A 161 8.37 -13.16 -6.86
CA LEU A 161 7.20 -13.11 -7.74
C LEU A 161 6.31 -11.90 -7.43
N VAL A 162 5.93 -11.72 -6.15
CA VAL A 162 5.08 -10.58 -5.75
C VAL A 162 5.83 -9.27 -5.94
N GLY A 163 7.12 -9.23 -5.60
CA GLY A 163 7.96 -8.05 -5.80
C GLY A 163 8.03 -7.62 -7.26
N THR A 164 8.26 -8.55 -8.18
CA THR A 164 8.27 -8.27 -9.62
C THR A 164 6.92 -7.75 -10.11
N VAL A 165 5.81 -8.37 -9.70
CA VAL A 165 4.46 -7.93 -10.08
C VAL A 165 4.19 -6.51 -9.55
N VAL A 166 4.51 -6.21 -8.29
CA VAL A 166 4.33 -4.88 -7.70
C VAL A 166 5.18 -3.85 -8.41
N ILE A 167 6.45 -4.15 -8.74
CA ILE A 167 7.32 -3.23 -9.49
C ILE A 167 6.72 -2.95 -10.87
N LEU A 168 6.28 -3.98 -11.60
CA LEU A 168 5.68 -3.81 -12.92
C LEU A 168 4.43 -2.92 -12.86
N ILE A 169 3.56 -3.16 -11.88
CA ILE A 169 2.36 -2.34 -11.65
C ILE A 169 2.78 -0.90 -11.33
N VAL A 170 3.65 -0.68 -10.35
CA VAL A 170 3.98 0.68 -9.89
C VAL A 170 4.72 1.51 -10.94
N VAL A 171 5.63 0.92 -11.72
CA VAL A 171 6.36 1.62 -12.79
C VAL A 171 5.41 2.04 -13.92
N THR A 172 4.35 1.27 -14.15
CA THR A 172 3.43 1.48 -15.27
C THR A 172 2.15 2.22 -14.86
N ALA A 173 1.88 2.31 -13.55
CA ALA A 173 0.72 2.95 -12.96
C ALA A 173 0.99 4.39 -12.52
N GLY A 174 0.27 5.35 -13.10
CA GLY A 174 0.11 6.68 -12.49
C GLY A 174 -0.85 6.67 -11.28
N MET A 175 -0.94 7.78 -10.55
CA MET A 175 -1.77 7.90 -9.34
C MET A 175 -3.24 7.55 -9.59
N VAL A 176 -3.82 7.88 -10.76
CA VAL A 176 -5.18 7.46 -11.13
C VAL A 176 -5.34 5.94 -11.03
N SER A 177 -4.41 5.21 -11.66
CA SER A 177 -4.42 3.75 -11.66
C SER A 177 -4.29 3.21 -10.24
N THR A 178 -3.28 3.70 -9.51
CA THR A 178 -3.01 3.24 -8.14
C THR A 178 -4.22 3.45 -7.25
N THR A 179 -4.80 4.65 -7.21
CA THR A 179 -5.93 4.93 -6.32
C THR A 179 -7.16 4.07 -6.62
N TRP A 180 -7.49 3.81 -7.89
CA TRP A 180 -8.59 2.91 -8.24
C TRP A 180 -8.32 1.45 -7.85
N VAL A 181 -7.09 0.98 -8.08
CA VAL A 181 -6.67 -0.38 -7.66
C VAL A 181 -6.73 -0.51 -6.13
N GLN A 182 -6.28 0.50 -5.39
CA GLN A 182 -6.33 0.51 -3.93
C GLN A 182 -7.75 0.66 -3.39
N PHE A 183 -8.61 1.40 -4.06
CA PHE A 183 -10.04 1.45 -3.73
C PHE A 183 -10.68 0.06 -3.78
N ILE A 184 -10.42 -0.69 -4.85
CA ILE A 184 -10.95 -2.05 -5.01
C ILE A 184 -10.36 -2.99 -3.95
N LYS A 185 -9.02 -2.98 -3.76
CA LYS A 185 -8.34 -3.80 -2.75
C LYS A 185 -8.83 -3.49 -1.34
N GLY A 186 -8.90 -2.22 -0.96
CA GLY A 186 -9.38 -1.77 0.34
C GLY A 186 -10.83 -2.16 0.59
N SER A 187 -11.71 -1.97 -0.40
CA SER A 187 -13.12 -2.37 -0.29
C SER A 187 -13.27 -3.87 -0.10
N LEU A 188 -12.56 -4.68 -0.88
CA LEU A 188 -12.57 -6.14 -0.75
C LEU A 188 -12.03 -6.60 0.60
N LEU A 189 -10.93 -5.99 1.08
CA LEU A 189 -10.37 -6.29 2.39
C LEU A 189 -11.40 -6.04 3.49
N VAL A 190 -12.07 -4.90 3.50
CA VAL A 190 -13.09 -4.56 4.49
C VAL A 190 -14.27 -5.53 4.43
N VAL A 191 -14.78 -5.82 3.23
CA VAL A 191 -15.91 -6.75 3.04
C VAL A 191 -15.56 -8.15 3.51
N PHE A 192 -14.42 -8.70 3.09
CA PHE A 192 -14.01 -10.05 3.50
C PHE A 192 -13.68 -10.12 4.99
N SER A 193 -13.06 -9.08 5.55
CA SER A 193 -12.82 -9.03 7.00
C SER A 193 -14.14 -9.04 7.78
N PHE A 194 -15.15 -8.27 7.33
CA PHE A 194 -16.47 -8.28 7.94
C PHE A 194 -17.16 -9.65 7.85
N ILE A 195 -17.10 -10.29 6.67
CA ILE A 195 -17.64 -11.64 6.48
C ILE A 195 -16.96 -12.65 7.41
N LEU A 196 -15.64 -12.55 7.62
CA LEU A 196 -14.91 -13.45 8.53
C LEU A 196 -15.29 -13.28 10.01
N THR A 197 -15.85 -12.12 10.39
CA THR A 197 -16.21 -11.83 11.79
C THR A 197 -17.61 -12.27 12.19
N ILE A 198 -18.46 -12.66 11.24
CA ILE A 198 -19.84 -13.14 11.46
C ILE A 198 -19.87 -14.65 11.28
#